data_AF-A0A535P6D4-F1
#
_entry.id   AF-A0A535P6D4-F1
#
_cell.length_a   1.000
_cell.length_b   1.000
_cell.length_c   1.000
_cell.angle_alpha   90.00
_cell.angle_beta   90.00
_cell.angle_gamma   90.00
#
_symmetry.space_group_name_H-M   'P 1'
#
loop_
_entity.id
_entity.type
_entity.pdbx_description
1 polymer ?
#
loop_
_entity_poly.entity_id
_entity_poly.type
_entity_poly.pdbx_seq_one_letter_code
_entity_poly.pdbx_strand_id
1 'polypeptide(L)'
;MTSRRLAGWWGIAFVVLLFVSAAMASLPTSADSDAAISAFYRDHAAVVVLQQVVGALALAPFVLFALSLQPNRWLRPAVFLFVAVELVTNVIPLLIVVLPGAARPLTLVEDVADAALFLAVALFVAVATLRQPLWLRLAAYLVAALCVIRALASPLHADFLDLVAPLVFIAFVLLMSIRAIATPSGVIGASAGSDSGPGGL
;
A
#
# COMPACT_ATOMS: atom_id res chain seq x y z
N MET A 1 -25.40 -5.35 0.66
CA MET A 1 -24.94 -6.44 1.54
C MET A 1 -23.57 -7.02 1.16
N THR A 2 -23.08 -6.83 -0.06
CA THR A 2 -21.85 -7.41 -0.61
C THR A 2 -20.58 -6.54 -0.48
N SER A 3 -20.70 -5.23 -0.26
CA SER A 3 -19.57 -4.31 -0.49
C SER A 3 -18.43 -4.36 0.55
N ARG A 4 -18.70 -4.58 1.85
CA ARG A 4 -17.65 -4.55 2.90
C ARG A 4 -16.84 -5.83 3.06
N ARG A 5 -17.43 -7.00 2.75
CA ARG A 5 -16.67 -8.26 2.76
C ARG A 5 -15.77 -8.34 1.53
N LEU A 6 -16.28 -7.95 0.36
CA LEU A 6 -15.49 -7.83 -0.87
C LEU A 6 -14.35 -6.82 -0.70
N ALA A 7 -14.59 -5.71 0.01
CA ALA A 7 -13.56 -4.75 0.38
C ALA A 7 -12.34 -5.38 1.08
N GLY A 8 -12.56 -6.21 2.11
CA GLY A 8 -11.44 -6.86 2.79
C GLY A 8 -10.69 -7.85 1.88
N TRP A 9 -11.39 -8.54 0.98
CA TRP A 9 -10.73 -9.41 -0.01
C TRP A 9 -9.86 -8.63 -1.00
N TRP A 10 -10.24 -7.42 -1.38
CA TRP A 10 -9.39 -6.55 -2.19
C TRP A 10 -8.08 -6.19 -1.48
N GLY A 11 -8.14 -5.89 -0.18
CA GLY A 11 -6.92 -5.62 0.59
C GLY A 11 -6.03 -6.85 0.73
N ILE A 12 -6.60 -8.05 0.89
CA ILE A 12 -5.84 -9.31 0.88
C ILE A 12 -5.20 -9.56 -0.49
N ALA A 13 -5.96 -9.38 -1.58
CA ALA A 13 -5.45 -9.57 -2.94
C ALA A 13 -4.28 -8.62 -3.23
N PHE A 14 -4.37 -7.36 -2.80
CA PHE A 14 -3.26 -6.40 -2.87
C PHE A 14 -2.01 -6.91 -2.14
N VAL A 15 -2.16 -7.36 -0.89
CA VAL A 15 -1.05 -7.88 -0.09
C VAL A 15 -0.40 -9.11 -0.73
N VAL A 16 -1.21 -10.04 -1.26
CA VAL A 16 -0.69 -11.23 -1.96
C VAL A 16 0.13 -10.82 -3.18
N LEU A 17 -0.36 -9.88 -4.00
CA LEU A 17 0.36 -9.40 -5.17
C LEU A 17 1.68 -8.70 -4.78
N LEU A 18 1.71 -7.95 -3.68
CA LEU A 18 2.95 -7.38 -3.16
C LEU A 18 3.97 -8.45 -2.75
N PHE A 19 3.54 -9.51 -2.06
CA PHE A 19 4.44 -10.62 -1.72
C PHE A 19 4.94 -11.37 -2.94
N VAL A 20 4.08 -11.58 -3.95
CA VAL A 20 4.50 -12.18 -5.23
C VAL A 20 5.56 -11.30 -5.89
N SER A 21 5.31 -9.99 -6.01
CA SER A 21 6.26 -9.03 -6.58
C SER A 21 7.60 -9.05 -5.83
N ALA A 22 7.58 -8.97 -4.49
CA ALA A 22 8.78 -8.96 -3.66
C ALA A 22 9.56 -10.29 -3.69
N ALA A 23 8.89 -11.42 -3.93
CA ALA A 23 9.53 -12.73 -4.03
C ALA A 23 10.22 -12.97 -5.38
N MET A 24 9.94 -12.15 -6.40
CA MET A 24 10.49 -12.33 -7.75
C MET A 24 11.95 -11.92 -7.85
N ALA A 25 12.27 -10.70 -7.43
CA ALA A 25 13.63 -10.21 -7.39
C ALA A 25 13.78 -9.03 -6.42
N SER A 26 14.96 -8.92 -5.82
CA SER A 26 15.40 -7.66 -5.22
C SER A 26 16.08 -6.83 -6.30
N LEU A 27 15.55 -5.64 -6.57
CA LEU A 27 16.19 -4.71 -7.50
C LEU A 27 17.44 -4.09 -6.85
N PRO A 28 18.48 -3.81 -7.63
CA PRO A 28 19.67 -3.12 -7.13
C PRO A 28 19.35 -1.65 -6.82
N THR A 29 20.06 -1.08 -5.86
CA THR A 29 19.86 0.30 -5.37
C THR A 29 21.08 1.17 -5.70
N SER A 30 21.04 2.48 -5.41
CA SER A 30 22.23 3.33 -5.64
C SER A 30 23.42 3.01 -4.74
N ALA A 31 23.24 2.18 -3.71
CA ALA A 31 24.33 1.62 -2.91
C ALA A 31 25.19 0.62 -3.70
N ASP A 32 24.61 -0.02 -4.71
CA ASP A 32 25.30 -1.00 -5.55
C ASP A 32 26.24 -0.33 -6.56
N SER A 33 27.28 -1.07 -6.95
CA SER A 33 28.21 -0.63 -8.00
C SER A 33 27.55 -0.59 -9.38
N ASP A 34 28.00 0.32 -10.25
CA ASP A 34 27.49 0.45 -11.63
C ASP A 34 27.59 -0.86 -12.43
N ALA A 35 28.67 -1.62 -12.22
CA ALA A 35 28.86 -2.92 -12.84
C ALA A 35 27.80 -3.93 -12.37
N ALA A 36 27.46 -3.92 -11.08
CA ALA A 36 26.43 -4.79 -10.52
C ALA A 36 25.03 -4.41 -11.01
N ILE A 37 24.69 -3.12 -11.01
CA ILE A 37 23.39 -2.62 -11.51
C ILE A 37 23.22 -3.02 -12.98
N SER A 38 24.21 -2.74 -13.83
CA SER A 38 24.13 -3.03 -15.26
C SER A 38 24.11 -4.53 -15.58
N ALA A 39 24.84 -5.35 -14.82
CA ALA A 39 24.79 -6.81 -14.95
C ALA A 39 23.41 -7.35 -14.56
N PHE A 40 22.85 -6.91 -13.43
CA PHE A 40 21.54 -7.36 -12.98
C PHE A 40 20.45 -7.13 -14.02
N TYR A 41 20.32 -5.89 -14.53
CA TYR A 41 19.27 -5.54 -15.49
C TYR A 41 19.46 -6.23 -16.85
N ARG A 42 20.70 -6.55 -17.24
CA ARG A 42 20.99 -7.34 -18.44
C ARG A 42 20.53 -8.78 -18.28
N ASP A 43 20.80 -9.38 -17.13
CA ASP A 43 20.60 -10.80 -16.88
C ASP A 43 19.14 -11.12 -16.46
N HIS A 44 18.42 -10.14 -15.91
CA HIS A 44 17.09 -10.34 -15.31
C HIS A 44 15.98 -9.47 -15.90
N ALA A 45 16.17 -8.87 -17.09
CA ALA A 45 15.21 -7.95 -17.71
C ALA A 45 13.75 -8.48 -17.71
N ALA A 46 13.54 -9.75 -18.05
CA ALA A 46 12.20 -10.36 -18.07
C ALA A 46 11.54 -10.42 -16.68
N VAL A 47 12.34 -10.72 -15.64
CA VAL A 47 11.86 -10.76 -14.24
C VAL A 47 11.49 -9.36 -13.79
N VAL A 48 12.32 -8.36 -14.10
CA VAL A 48 12.02 -6.95 -13.80
C VAL A 48 10.70 -6.52 -14.44
N VAL A 49 10.51 -6.78 -15.73
CA VAL A 49 9.28 -6.40 -16.44
C VAL A 49 8.06 -7.06 -15.80
N LEU A 50 8.13 -8.36 -15.52
CA LEU A 50 7.03 -9.08 -14.88
C LEU A 50 6.75 -8.53 -13.47
N GLN A 51 7.77 -8.17 -12.71
CA GLN A 51 7.64 -7.58 -11.38
C GLN A 51 6.88 -6.24 -11.46
N GLN A 52 7.23 -5.36 -12.41
CA GLN A 52 6.52 -4.08 -12.59
C GLN A 52 5.07 -4.26 -13.07
N VAL A 53 4.80 -5.29 -13.89
CA VAL A 53 3.42 -5.64 -14.28
C VAL A 53 2.62 -6.09 -13.07
N VAL A 54 3.18 -6.95 -12.21
CA VAL A 54 2.51 -7.39 -10.98
C VAL A 54 2.29 -6.22 -10.03
N GLY A 55 3.27 -5.32 -9.86
CA GLY A 55 3.15 -4.09 -9.08
C GLY A 55 2.01 -3.19 -9.59
N ALA A 56 1.98 -2.91 -10.90
CA ALA A 56 0.91 -2.14 -11.52
C ALA A 56 -0.47 -2.81 -11.37
N LEU A 57 -0.56 -4.14 -11.48
CA LEU A 57 -1.81 -4.87 -11.25
C LEU A 57 -2.27 -4.79 -9.80
N ALA A 58 -1.35 -4.68 -8.83
CA ALA A 58 -1.66 -4.55 -7.41
C ALA A 58 -2.36 -3.20 -7.08
N LEU A 59 -2.21 -2.18 -7.93
CA LEU A 59 -2.90 -0.90 -7.74
C LEU A 59 -4.42 -1.03 -7.82
N ALA A 60 -4.95 -1.91 -8.68
CA ALA A 60 -6.40 -2.11 -8.79
C ALA A 60 -7.04 -2.59 -7.47
N PRO A 61 -6.60 -3.71 -6.86
CA PRO A 61 -7.11 -4.13 -5.56
C PRO A 61 -6.81 -3.10 -4.45
N PHE A 62 -5.67 -2.41 -4.48
CA PHE A 62 -5.38 -1.32 -3.54
C PHE A 62 -6.43 -0.21 -3.61
N VAL A 63 -6.72 0.31 -4.80
CA VAL A 63 -7.70 1.39 -5.00
C VAL A 63 -9.10 0.92 -4.58
N LEU A 64 -9.50 -0.29 -4.96
CA LEU A 64 -10.80 -0.86 -4.56
C LEU A 64 -10.91 -1.02 -3.04
N PHE A 65 -9.85 -1.49 -2.38
CA PHE A 65 -9.76 -1.54 -0.94
C PHE A 65 -9.84 -0.14 -0.32
N ALA A 66 -9.02 0.80 -0.77
CA ALA A 66 -8.95 2.15 -0.22
C ALA A 66 -10.28 2.90 -0.35
N LEU A 67 -10.94 2.82 -1.51
CA LEU A 67 -12.24 3.47 -1.75
C LEU A 67 -13.38 2.84 -0.97
N SER A 68 -13.21 1.62 -0.46
CA SER A 68 -14.19 0.95 0.39
C SER A 68 -14.12 1.36 1.86
N LEU A 69 -13.03 2.02 2.26
CA LEU A 69 -12.84 2.54 3.62
C LEU A 69 -13.83 3.67 3.91
N GLN A 70 -13.94 4.04 5.19
CA GLN A 70 -14.83 5.13 5.57
C GLN A 70 -14.42 6.43 4.86
N PRO A 71 -15.34 7.05 4.08
CA PRO A 71 -14.98 8.19 3.26
C PRO A 71 -14.59 9.38 4.14
N ASN A 72 -13.57 10.12 3.70
CA ASN A 72 -13.22 11.44 4.23
C ASN A 72 -12.63 12.30 3.09
N ARG A 73 -12.61 13.62 3.27
CA ARG A 73 -12.21 14.57 2.21
C ARG A 73 -10.77 14.40 1.71
N TRP A 74 -9.89 13.80 2.52
CA TRP A 74 -8.47 13.63 2.23
C TRP A 74 -8.13 12.25 1.65
N LEU A 75 -9.03 11.28 1.75
CA LEU A 75 -8.76 9.91 1.34
C LEU A 75 -8.46 9.79 -0.15
N ARG A 76 -9.30 10.41 -1.01
CA ARG A 76 -9.10 10.37 -2.46
C ARG A 76 -7.78 11.04 -2.89
N PRO A 77 -7.43 12.25 -2.41
CA PRO A 77 -6.11 12.82 -2.65
C PRO A 77 -4.95 11.92 -2.22
N ALA A 78 -5.04 11.30 -1.03
CA ALA A 78 -3.98 10.41 -0.53
C ALA A 78 -3.83 9.15 -1.40
N VAL A 79 -4.95 8.55 -1.82
CA VAL A 79 -4.95 7.40 -2.75
C VAL A 79 -4.39 7.80 -4.11
N PHE A 80 -4.77 8.97 -4.63
CA PHE A 80 -4.24 9.46 -5.91
C PHE A 80 -2.73 9.68 -5.84
N LEU A 81 -2.23 10.29 -4.76
CA LEU A 81 -0.80 10.48 -4.55
C LEU A 81 -0.06 9.13 -4.48
N PHE A 82 -0.59 8.18 -3.70
CA PHE A 82 -0.02 6.84 -3.60
C PHE A 82 0.07 6.18 -4.99
N VAL A 83 -1.04 6.17 -5.75
CA VAL A 83 -1.09 5.57 -7.09
C VAL A 83 -0.12 6.27 -8.04
N ALA A 84 -0.06 7.60 -8.02
CA ALA A 84 0.82 8.36 -8.89
C ALA A 84 2.29 8.03 -8.62
N VAL A 85 2.70 8.00 -7.34
CA VAL A 85 4.08 7.68 -6.96
C VAL A 85 4.41 6.21 -7.25
N GLU A 86 3.50 5.29 -6.96
CA GLU A 86 3.67 3.87 -7.28
C GLU A 86 3.79 3.61 -8.79
N LEU A 87 3.06 4.37 -9.63
CA LEU A 87 3.25 4.28 -11.07
C LEU A 87 4.64 4.78 -11.51
N VAL A 88 5.16 5.83 -10.86
CA VAL A 88 6.53 6.32 -11.12
C VAL A 88 7.56 5.26 -10.71
N THR A 89 7.43 4.63 -9.54
CA THR A 89 8.33 3.56 -9.10
C THR A 89 8.30 2.36 -10.03
N ASN A 90 7.15 2.02 -10.62
CA ASN A 90 7.07 0.94 -11.62
C ASN A 90 7.68 1.30 -12.99
N VAL A 91 7.65 2.58 -13.39
CA VAL A 91 8.15 3.02 -14.70
C VAL A 91 9.67 3.06 -14.74
N ILE A 92 10.34 3.42 -13.64
CA ILE A 92 11.79 3.63 -13.64
C ILE A 92 12.59 2.35 -13.96
N PRO A 93 12.32 1.18 -13.35
CA PRO A 93 12.99 -0.06 -13.71
C PRO A 93 12.78 -0.46 -15.18
N LEU A 94 11.60 -0.16 -15.75
CA LEU A 94 11.34 -0.39 -17.17
C LEU A 94 12.18 0.53 -18.06
N LEU A 95 12.38 1.79 -17.66
CA LEU A 95 13.27 2.70 -18.36
C LEU A 95 14.72 2.22 -18.30
N ILE A 96 15.17 1.65 -17.18
CA ILE A 96 16.53 1.09 -17.05
C ILE A 96 16.72 -0.08 -18.02
N VAL A 97 15.72 -0.96 -18.14
CA VAL A 97 15.75 -2.08 -19.10
C VAL A 97 15.88 -1.59 -20.54
N VAL A 98 15.17 -0.52 -20.92
CA VAL A 98 15.18 0.02 -22.30
C VAL A 98 16.38 0.94 -22.57
N LEU A 99 16.89 1.62 -21.54
CA LEU A 99 17.98 2.60 -21.60
C LEU A 99 19.14 2.20 -20.68
N PRO A 100 19.85 1.10 -20.97
CA PRO A 100 20.88 0.57 -20.07
C PRO A 100 22.03 1.55 -19.81
N GLY A 101 22.31 2.47 -20.75
CA GLY A 101 23.31 3.53 -20.57
C GLY A 101 22.93 4.60 -19.54
N ALA A 102 21.67 4.64 -19.11
CA ALA A 102 21.15 5.57 -18.10
C ALA A 102 20.83 4.86 -16.76
N ALA A 103 21.27 3.62 -16.56
CA ALA A 103 20.95 2.83 -15.38
C ALA A 103 21.26 3.57 -14.07
N ARG A 104 22.47 4.13 -13.93
CA ARG A 104 22.90 4.81 -12.70
C ARG A 104 22.04 6.02 -12.33
N PRO A 105 21.86 7.05 -13.19
CA PRO A 105 21.01 8.18 -12.84
C PRO A 105 19.55 7.78 -12.63
N LEU A 106 19.05 6.75 -13.34
CA LEU A 106 17.69 6.26 -13.14
C LEU A 106 17.53 5.54 -11.80
N THR A 107 18.50 4.75 -11.34
CA THR A 107 18.48 4.14 -10.00
C THR A 107 18.44 5.20 -8.89
N LEU A 108 19.12 6.34 -9.06
CA LEU A 108 18.99 7.45 -8.10
C LEU A 108 17.57 8.03 -8.07
N VAL A 109 16.91 8.13 -9.23
CA VAL A 109 15.51 8.56 -9.31
C VAL A 109 14.59 7.50 -8.71
N GLU A 110 14.91 6.22 -8.87
CA GLU A 110 14.20 5.08 -8.26
C GLU A 110 14.22 5.19 -6.73
N ASP A 111 15.38 5.42 -6.14
CA ASP A 111 15.52 5.58 -4.68
C ASP A 111 14.70 6.77 -4.15
N VAL A 112 14.65 7.89 -4.89
CA VAL A 112 13.82 9.05 -4.54
C VAL A 112 12.33 8.74 -4.68
N ALA A 113 11.93 8.03 -5.74
CA ALA A 113 10.55 7.62 -5.95
C ALA A 113 10.09 6.63 -4.88
N ASP A 114 10.95 5.71 -4.45
CA ASP A 114 10.71 4.79 -3.35
C ASP A 114 10.53 5.55 -2.01
N ALA A 115 11.43 6.50 -1.70
CA ALA A 115 11.26 7.34 -0.50
C ALA A 115 9.92 8.10 -0.54
N ALA A 116 9.55 8.65 -1.71
CA ALA A 116 8.26 9.31 -1.90
C ALA A 116 7.08 8.34 -1.72
N LEU A 117 7.21 7.07 -2.13
CA LEU A 117 6.18 6.06 -1.97
C LEU A 117 5.91 5.80 -0.49
N PHE A 118 6.96 5.70 0.33
CA PHE A 118 6.80 5.54 1.78
C PHE A 118 6.17 6.77 2.46
N LEU A 119 6.44 7.98 1.98
CA LEU A 119 5.72 9.17 2.44
C LEU A 119 4.24 9.13 2.04
N ALA A 120 3.93 8.65 0.83
CA ALA A 120 2.55 8.46 0.39
C ALA A 120 1.82 7.38 1.21
N VAL A 121 2.50 6.27 1.54
CA VAL A 121 2.02 5.25 2.49
C VAL A 121 1.68 5.89 3.83
N ALA A 122 2.60 6.67 4.40
CA ALA A 122 2.42 7.32 5.69
C ALA A 122 1.19 8.25 5.71
N LEU A 123 1.04 9.06 4.67
CA LEU A 123 -0.14 9.91 4.47
C LEU A 123 -1.42 9.06 4.36
N PHE A 124 -1.39 8.02 3.52
CA PHE A 124 -2.54 7.16 3.28
C PHE A 124 -3.03 6.51 4.57
N VAL A 125 -2.16 5.83 5.34
CA VAL A 125 -2.57 5.13 6.56
C VAL A 125 -3.09 6.10 7.64
N ALA A 126 -2.49 7.28 7.76
CA ALA A 126 -2.95 8.32 8.68
C ALA A 126 -4.35 8.85 8.31
N VAL A 127 -4.57 9.11 7.02
CA VAL A 127 -5.85 9.62 6.49
C VAL A 127 -6.94 8.54 6.53
N ALA A 128 -6.60 7.30 6.18
CA ALA A 128 -7.51 6.15 6.17
C ALA A 128 -8.08 5.84 7.56
N THR A 129 -7.38 6.22 8.63
CA THR A 129 -7.79 5.93 10.01
C THR A 129 -8.44 7.09 10.76
N LEU A 130 -8.60 8.27 10.16
CA LEU A 130 -9.15 9.45 10.86
C LEU A 130 -10.50 9.21 11.56
N ARG A 131 -11.32 8.30 11.05
CA ARG A 131 -12.66 7.95 11.60
C ARG A 131 -12.70 6.59 12.30
N GLN A 132 -11.54 5.99 12.56
CA GLN A 132 -11.41 4.70 13.25
C GLN A 132 -11.23 4.90 14.77
N PRO A 133 -11.48 3.85 15.59
CA PRO A 133 -11.20 3.89 17.02
C PRO A 133 -9.72 4.20 17.30
N LEU A 134 -9.46 4.76 18.48
CA LEU A 134 -8.15 5.31 18.86
C LEU A 134 -6.99 4.32 18.68
N TRP A 135 -7.19 3.04 19.03
CA TRP A 135 -6.12 2.03 18.92
C TRP A 135 -5.68 1.80 17.46
N LEU A 136 -6.61 1.82 16.49
CA LEU A 136 -6.28 1.70 15.06
C LEU A 136 -5.56 2.95 14.55
N ARG A 137 -5.92 4.12 15.06
CA ARG A 137 -5.26 5.38 14.73
C ARG A 137 -3.82 5.41 15.24
N LEU A 138 -3.61 5.00 16.49
CA LEU A 138 -2.26 4.88 17.06
C LEU A 138 -1.41 3.89 16.27
N ALA A 139 -1.96 2.71 15.93
CA ALA A 139 -1.26 1.75 15.09
C ALA A 139 -0.88 2.34 13.72
N ALA A 140 -1.80 3.04 13.06
CA ALA A 140 -1.52 3.71 11.79
C ALA A 140 -0.47 4.82 11.91
N TYR A 141 -0.47 5.59 13.00
CA TYR A 141 0.53 6.64 13.23
C TYR A 141 1.92 6.04 13.52
N LEU A 142 2.00 4.88 14.17
CA LEU A 142 3.26 4.14 14.31
C LEU A 142 3.78 3.69 12.93
N VAL A 143 2.91 3.11 12.10
CA VAL A 143 3.27 2.73 10.71
C VAL A 143 3.72 3.95 9.92
N ALA A 144 2.97 5.05 9.99
CA ALA A 144 3.31 6.30 9.31
C ALA A 144 4.66 6.86 9.77
N ALA A 145 4.92 6.87 11.08
CA ALA A 145 6.20 7.32 11.63
C ALA A 145 7.35 6.44 11.13
N LEU A 146 7.19 5.12 11.12
CA LEU A 146 8.21 4.20 10.60
C LEU A 146 8.47 4.41 9.10
N CYS A 147 7.42 4.65 8.31
CA CYS A 147 7.56 4.94 6.88
C CYS A 147 8.28 6.28 6.64
N VAL A 148 7.97 7.31 7.42
CA VAL A 148 8.67 8.61 7.34
C VAL A 148 10.13 8.47 7.77
N ILE A 149 10.39 7.77 8.88
CA ILE A 149 11.76 7.51 9.35
C ILE A 149 12.55 6.75 8.28
N ARG A 150 11.98 5.70 7.67
CA ARG A 150 12.60 4.99 6.54
C ARG A 150 12.89 5.94 5.38
N ALA A 151 11.90 6.70 4.92
CA ALA A 151 12.08 7.61 3.78
C ALA A 151 13.22 8.63 4.02
N LEU A 152 13.39 9.09 5.26
CA LEU A 152 14.47 10.01 5.64
C LEU A 152 15.81 9.30 5.91
N ALA A 153 15.77 8.04 6.33
CA ALA A 153 16.95 7.24 6.66
C ALA A 153 17.50 6.45 5.46
N SER A 154 16.77 6.37 4.35
CA SER A 154 17.21 5.71 3.10
C SER A 154 18.61 6.15 2.65
N PRO A 155 19.01 7.45 2.71
CA PRO A 155 20.38 7.87 2.39
C PRO A 155 21.46 7.31 3.34
N LEU A 156 21.07 6.87 4.54
CA LEU A 156 21.95 6.36 5.59
C LEU A 156 22.13 4.83 5.55
N HIS A 157 21.54 4.14 4.58
CA HIS A 157 21.71 2.69 4.36
C HIS A 157 21.31 1.85 5.58
N ALA A 158 20.16 2.16 6.17
CA ALA A 158 19.65 1.47 7.34
C ALA A 158 18.84 0.21 6.95
N ASP A 159 19.53 -0.87 6.56
CA ASP A 159 18.95 -2.12 6.02
C ASP A 159 17.76 -2.67 6.83
N PHE A 160 17.78 -2.50 8.16
CA PHE A 160 16.72 -2.96 9.04
C PHE A 160 15.38 -2.24 8.79
N LEU A 161 15.42 -0.92 8.56
CA LEU A 161 14.21 -0.14 8.28
C LEU A 161 13.64 -0.47 6.91
N ASP A 162 14.51 -0.87 5.97
CA ASP A 162 14.09 -1.23 4.63
C ASP A 162 13.25 -2.50 4.60
N LEU A 163 13.45 -3.40 5.56
CA LEU A 163 12.60 -4.55 5.80
C LEU A 163 11.35 -4.21 6.64
N VAL A 164 11.53 -3.49 7.75
CA VAL A 164 10.47 -3.34 8.76
C VAL A 164 9.32 -2.46 8.28
N ALA A 165 9.61 -1.31 7.66
CA ALA A 165 8.58 -0.36 7.25
C ALA A 165 7.54 -0.95 6.26
N PRO A 166 7.96 -1.63 5.16
CA PRO A 166 6.99 -2.28 4.28
C PRO A 166 6.21 -3.41 4.97
N LEU A 167 6.86 -4.20 5.85
CA LEU A 167 6.17 -5.28 6.57
C LEU A 167 5.09 -4.77 7.53
N VAL A 168 5.35 -3.70 8.28
CA VAL A 168 4.34 -3.13 9.19
C VAL A 168 3.18 -2.48 8.42
N PHE A 169 3.45 -1.90 7.24
CA PHE A 169 2.40 -1.42 6.34
C PHE A 169 1.52 -2.58 5.85
N ILE A 170 2.12 -3.66 5.35
CA ILE A 170 1.41 -4.86 4.90
C ILE A 170 0.57 -5.43 6.05
N ALA A 171 1.14 -5.58 7.25
CA ALA A 171 0.44 -6.06 8.43
C ALA A 171 -0.76 -5.17 8.78
N PHE A 172 -0.61 -3.85 8.64
CA PHE A 172 -1.69 -2.90 8.88
C PHE A 172 -2.82 -3.02 7.85
N VAL A 173 -2.50 -3.19 6.56
CA VAL A 173 -3.50 -3.43 5.51
C VAL A 173 -4.23 -4.75 5.76
N LEU A 174 -3.52 -5.82 6.13
CA LEU A 174 -4.12 -7.10 6.50
C LEU A 174 -5.06 -6.97 7.70
N LEU A 175 -4.64 -6.26 8.75
CA LEU A 175 -5.46 -5.98 9.93
C LEU A 175 -6.79 -5.31 9.53
N MET A 176 -6.71 -4.26 8.71
CA MET A 176 -7.90 -3.54 8.22
C MET A 176 -8.78 -4.43 7.32
N SER A 177 -8.16 -5.28 6.50
CA SER A 177 -8.85 -6.22 5.60
C SER A 177 -9.59 -7.31 6.36
N ILE A 178 -8.93 -7.94 7.32
CA ILE A 178 -9.52 -8.98 8.19
C ILE A 178 -10.67 -8.37 9.00
N ARG A 179 -10.50 -7.17 9.55
CA ARG A 179 -11.57 -6.47 10.27
C ARG A 179 -12.77 -6.18 9.37
N ALA A 180 -12.56 -5.78 8.12
CA ALA A 180 -13.64 -5.55 7.16
C ALA A 180 -14.44 -6.82 6.85
N ILE A 181 -13.78 -7.98 6.82
CA ILE A 181 -14.42 -9.29 6.65
C ILE A 181 -15.15 -9.74 7.93
N ALA A 182 -14.49 -9.58 9.09
CA ALA A 182 -14.94 -10.12 10.36
C ALA A 182 -16.10 -9.33 10.99
N THR A 183 -16.26 -8.04 10.69
CA THR A 183 -17.34 -7.23 11.27
C THR A 183 -18.67 -7.55 10.57
N PRO A 184 -19.64 -8.21 11.23
CA PRO A 184 -20.95 -8.46 10.64
C PRO A 184 -21.70 -7.13 10.46
N SER A 185 -22.43 -6.99 9.36
CA SER A 185 -23.43 -5.91 9.26
C SER A 185 -24.50 -6.23 10.31
N GLY A 186 -24.60 -5.42 11.36
CA GLY A 186 -25.42 -5.70 12.52
C GLY A 186 -26.87 -6.05 12.18
N VAL A 187 -27.30 -7.17 12.73
CA VAL A 187 -28.68 -7.57 13.00
C VAL A 187 -29.37 -6.45 13.79
N ILE A 188 -30.26 -5.68 13.15
CA ILE A 188 -31.41 -5.02 13.80
C ILE A 188 -32.56 -5.03 12.79
N GLY A 189 -33.40 -6.05 12.89
CA GLY A 189 -34.61 -6.22 12.11
C GLY A 189 -35.57 -7.16 12.81
N ALA A 190 -35.79 -6.97 14.12
CA ALA A 190 -36.88 -7.60 14.88
C ALA A 190 -36.94 -7.07 16.32
N SER A 191 -37.31 -5.79 16.51
CA SER A 191 -37.95 -5.35 17.76
C SER A 191 -38.41 -3.89 17.63
N ALA A 192 -39.64 -3.68 17.18
CA ALA A 192 -40.51 -2.55 17.55
C ALA A 192 -41.74 -2.51 16.63
N GLY A 193 -42.63 -3.50 16.75
CA GLY A 193 -44.05 -3.29 16.47
C GLY A 193 -44.71 -3.01 17.81
N SER A 194 -44.77 -1.73 18.17
CA SER A 194 -45.45 -1.24 19.37
C SER A 194 -46.96 -1.46 19.24
N ASP A 195 -47.51 -2.19 20.20
CA ASP A 195 -48.59 -1.72 21.07
C ASP A 195 -49.34 -0.46 20.59
N SER A 196 -50.61 -0.62 20.23
CA SER A 196 -51.58 0.49 20.15
C SER A 196 -52.97 -0.01 20.57
N GLY A 197 -53.38 0.37 21.78
CA GLY A 197 -54.78 0.43 22.21
C GLY A 197 -54.99 0.09 23.68
N PRO A 198 -55.03 1.10 24.57
CA PRO A 198 -56.29 1.30 25.27
C PRO A 198 -56.71 2.77 25.23
N GLY A 199 -57.92 3.03 24.72
CA GLY A 199 -58.49 4.38 24.69
C GLY A 199 -59.97 4.40 24.28
N GLY A 200 -60.85 4.36 25.28
CA GLY A 200 -62.10 5.14 25.33
C GLY A 200 -63.33 4.61 24.57
N LEU A 201 -64.20 3.87 25.26
CA LEU A 201 -65.48 4.31 25.85
C LEU A 201 -66.27 3.10 26.36
#